data_AF-A0A2W4REQ6-F1
#
_entry.id   AF-A0A2W4REQ6-F1
#
_cell.length_a   1.000
_cell.length_b   1.000
_cell.length_c   1.000
_cell.angle_alpha   90.00
_cell.angle_beta   90.00
_cell.angle_gamma   90.00
#
_symmetry.space_group_name_H-M   'P 1'
#
loop_
_entity.id
_entity.type
_entity.pdbx_description
1 polymer ?
#
loop_
_entity_poly.entity_id
_entity_poly.type
_entity_poly.pdbx_seq_one_letter_code
_entity_poly.pdbx_strand_id
1 'polypeptide(L)'
;VIQYIYGKYGRERAALAATVITYGPKSAVRDLVRALGVDPATAAALARALRGWRGHELDPSKWPEDGVDIDAPVVRRLIALAGLLVDFPRHLSQHVGGFVISEGPLSELVPVENAAMPGRTVIQWDKDDLEDLRLLKVDVLGLGMLTAIRKCFALVQAFHGGPPLALESVPREDPAVYDMICEADTIGVFQIESRAQMSMLPRLAPKDYYDLVVEVAIVRPGPIQGDMVHPYLRRRSGQEPVSYPREEVKRVLDRTYGVPIFQEQVMQLAMVAAGFTPGEADQLRRAMAAWKRRGGMERFEKKLVDGMRANGYEEEFARRVMDQIRGFSDYGFPEAHAASFALLAYVSAWLKLYHPAAFTAALLNSQPMGFYAPGQLLRDARDHGVLLLPVDVRFSDAGCTLEPRPPGMAPTEEELRHPRKRHGARGPALRLGFDRVRGLSAAAAGAILAARRQAPFASARDLGQRAGLTRHDMEALAAAGAQRVLERARTRPFWEGGGPCPPLRRAPDRVREG
;
A
#
# COMPACT_ATOMS: atom_id res chain seq x y z
N VAL A 1 3.97 17.94 -11.09
CA VAL A 1 3.05 17.42 -12.13
C VAL A 1 1.77 18.22 -12.21
N ILE A 2 0.87 18.20 -11.22
CA ILE A 2 -0.40 18.96 -11.26
C ILE A 2 -0.19 20.44 -11.63
N GLN A 3 0.72 21.14 -10.94
CA GLN A 3 1.02 22.54 -11.24
C GLN A 3 1.59 22.76 -12.65
N TYR A 4 2.32 21.78 -13.18
CA TYR A 4 2.79 21.84 -14.57
C TYR A 4 1.62 21.71 -15.56
N ILE A 5 0.62 20.86 -15.27
CA ILE A 5 -0.57 20.73 -16.12
C ILE A 5 -1.34 22.06 -16.14
N TYR A 6 -1.56 22.68 -14.97
CA TYR A 6 -2.18 24.01 -14.90
C TYR A 6 -1.36 25.08 -15.63
N GLY A 7 -0.03 25.08 -15.51
CA GLY A 7 0.83 26.03 -16.21
C GLY A 7 0.83 25.82 -17.73
N LYS A 8 0.74 24.58 -18.20
CA LYS A 8 0.78 24.24 -19.63
C LYS A 8 -0.55 24.49 -20.33
N TYR A 9 -1.66 24.08 -19.71
CA TYR A 9 -2.99 24.14 -20.34
C TYR A 9 -3.83 25.33 -19.85
N GLY A 10 -3.44 26.00 -18.77
CA GLY A 10 -4.21 27.07 -18.15
C GLY A 10 -5.24 26.54 -17.15
N ARG A 11 -5.55 27.31 -16.10
CA ARG A 11 -6.48 26.91 -15.04
C ARG A 11 -7.94 26.90 -15.50
N GLU A 12 -8.21 27.60 -16.59
CA GLU A 12 -9.51 27.70 -17.24
C GLU A 12 -9.84 26.46 -18.08
N ARG A 13 -8.85 25.67 -18.53
CA ARG A 13 -9.04 24.47 -19.37
C ARG A 13 -8.70 23.16 -18.69
N ALA A 14 -8.28 23.23 -17.44
CA ALA A 14 -7.78 22.09 -16.69
C ALA A 14 -8.30 22.17 -15.26
N ALA A 15 -8.77 21.04 -14.71
CA ALA A 15 -9.28 20.96 -13.35
C ALA A 15 -9.23 19.53 -12.80
N LEU A 16 -9.35 19.40 -11.49
CA LEU A 16 -9.60 18.11 -10.83
C LEU A 16 -11.07 17.71 -11.04
N ALA A 17 -11.32 16.43 -11.27
CA ALA A 17 -12.68 15.87 -11.24
C ALA A 17 -13.21 15.83 -9.79
N ALA A 18 -14.53 15.82 -9.64
CA ALA A 18 -15.16 15.50 -8.37
C ALA A 18 -15.16 13.99 -8.11
N THR A 19 -15.54 13.64 -6.89
CA THR A 19 -15.93 12.30 -6.49
C THR A 19 -17.16 12.43 -5.64
N VAL A 20 -18.26 11.81 -6.07
CA VAL A 20 -19.50 11.76 -5.29
C VAL A 20 -19.28 10.79 -4.13
N ILE A 21 -19.29 11.31 -2.90
CA ILE A 21 -19.22 10.45 -1.72
C ILE A 21 -20.64 10.12 -1.30
N THR A 22 -20.98 8.84 -1.34
CA THR A 22 -22.26 8.33 -0.83
C THR A 22 -22.13 7.84 0.61
N TYR A 23 -23.25 7.69 1.29
CA TYR A 23 -23.29 7.06 2.60
C TYR A 23 -23.06 5.55 2.48
N GLY A 24 -21.98 5.08 3.10
CA GLY A 24 -21.86 3.67 3.46
C GLY A 24 -22.57 3.35 4.78
N PRO A 25 -22.79 2.06 5.11
CA PRO A 25 -23.45 1.63 6.34
C PRO A 25 -22.90 2.29 7.61
N LYS A 26 -21.56 2.37 7.75
CA LYS A 26 -20.91 2.94 8.94
C LYS A 26 -21.12 4.45 9.06
N SER A 27 -21.01 5.17 7.94
CA SER A 27 -21.22 6.63 7.94
C SER A 27 -22.68 7.00 8.17
N ALA A 28 -23.62 6.23 7.61
CA ALA A 28 -25.06 6.44 7.81
C ALA A 28 -25.41 6.29 9.30
N VAL A 29 -25.02 5.16 9.91
CA VAL A 29 -25.25 4.92 11.33
C VAL A 29 -24.59 5.99 12.21
N ARG A 30 -23.34 6.35 11.95
CA ARG A 30 -22.63 7.37 12.76
C ARG A 30 -23.34 8.72 12.74
N ASP A 31 -23.74 9.19 11.56
CA ASP A 31 -24.38 10.50 11.42
C ASP A 31 -25.81 10.47 12.01
N LEU A 32 -26.54 9.34 11.88
CA LEU A 32 -27.86 9.13 12.49
C LEU A 32 -27.83 8.99 14.01
N VAL A 33 -26.82 8.32 14.58
CA VAL A 33 -26.59 8.27 16.05
C VAL A 33 -26.55 9.68 16.61
N ARG A 34 -25.84 10.58 15.94
CA ARG A 34 -25.74 11.99 16.34
C ARG A 34 -27.06 12.74 16.15
N ALA A 35 -27.73 12.54 15.01
CA ALA A 35 -28.97 13.25 14.69
C ALA A 35 -30.15 12.84 15.60
N LEU A 36 -30.24 11.56 15.96
CA LEU A 36 -31.30 11.02 16.82
C LEU A 36 -31.00 11.18 18.31
N GLY A 37 -29.83 11.71 18.68
CA GLY A 37 -29.43 11.90 20.07
C GLY A 37 -29.28 10.57 20.83
N VAL A 38 -28.79 9.53 20.15
CA VAL A 38 -28.54 8.21 20.77
C VAL A 38 -27.48 8.36 21.87
N ASP A 39 -27.71 7.69 22.99
CA ASP A 39 -26.80 7.79 24.13
C ASP A 39 -25.39 7.27 23.80
N PRO A 40 -24.33 7.77 24.47
CA PRO A 40 -22.95 7.40 24.15
C PRO A 40 -22.64 5.91 24.30
N ALA A 41 -23.32 5.18 25.19
CA ALA A 41 -23.07 3.76 25.41
C ALA A 41 -23.61 2.94 24.22
N THR A 42 -24.84 3.21 23.79
CA THR A 42 -25.44 2.61 22.59
C THR A 42 -24.66 3.00 21.33
N ALA A 43 -24.24 4.26 21.20
CA ALA A 43 -23.40 4.72 20.10
C ALA A 43 -22.07 3.95 20.00
N ALA A 44 -21.39 3.75 21.13
CA ALA A 44 -20.14 2.99 21.20
C ALA A 44 -20.35 1.51 20.88
N ALA A 45 -21.48 0.93 21.30
CA ALA A 45 -21.86 -0.44 21.00
C ALA A 45 -22.16 -0.64 19.50
N LEU A 46 -22.95 0.23 18.89
CA LEU A 46 -23.20 0.25 17.44
C LEU A 46 -21.90 0.42 16.65
N ALA A 47 -21.02 1.32 17.08
CA ALA A 47 -19.71 1.49 16.45
C ALA A 47 -18.85 0.22 16.56
N ARG A 48 -18.94 -0.54 17.66
CA ARG A 48 -18.27 -1.86 17.81
C ARG A 48 -18.85 -2.89 16.86
N ALA A 49 -20.18 -3.04 16.82
CA ALA A 49 -20.86 -3.98 15.93
C ALA A 49 -20.46 -3.76 14.47
N LEU A 50 -20.30 -2.50 14.06
CA LEU A 50 -19.94 -2.12 12.70
C LEU A 50 -18.44 -2.21 12.37
N ARG A 51 -17.52 -2.47 13.32
CA ARG A 51 -16.07 -2.51 13.03
C ARG A 51 -15.73 -3.56 11.97
N GLY A 52 -16.33 -4.75 12.06
CA GLY A 52 -16.12 -5.86 11.12
C GLY A 52 -17.00 -5.81 9.87
N TRP A 53 -17.97 -4.88 9.79
CA TRP A 53 -18.92 -4.85 8.68
C TRP A 53 -18.23 -4.52 7.36
N ARG A 54 -18.42 -5.39 6.36
CA ARG A 54 -17.94 -5.25 4.97
C ARG A 54 -19.05 -5.36 3.92
N GLY A 55 -20.29 -5.57 4.36
CA GLY A 55 -21.45 -5.70 3.48
C GLY A 55 -21.99 -4.35 3.01
N HIS A 56 -22.79 -4.39 1.95
CA HIS A 56 -23.48 -3.21 1.43
C HIS A 56 -24.79 -2.93 2.18
N GLU A 57 -25.50 -3.98 2.56
CA GLU A 57 -26.74 -3.88 3.32
C GLU A 57 -26.44 -3.71 4.82
N LEU A 58 -27.42 -3.30 5.59
CA LEU A 58 -27.35 -3.37 7.05
C LEU A 58 -28.16 -4.58 7.48
N ASP A 59 -27.49 -5.64 7.91
CA ASP A 59 -28.14 -6.83 8.45
C ASP A 59 -27.90 -6.93 9.97
N PRO A 60 -28.89 -6.55 10.79
CA PRO A 60 -28.79 -6.59 12.24
C PRO A 60 -28.58 -8.01 12.79
N SER A 61 -28.99 -9.05 12.07
CA SER A 61 -28.82 -10.44 12.51
C SER A 61 -27.36 -10.87 12.61
N LYS A 62 -26.46 -10.15 11.94
CA LYS A 62 -25.02 -10.38 11.93
C LYS A 62 -24.27 -9.54 12.97
N TRP A 63 -24.98 -8.75 13.78
CA TRP A 63 -24.36 -7.92 14.81
C TRP A 63 -24.06 -8.78 16.03
N PRO A 64 -22.91 -8.57 16.71
CA PRO A 64 -22.62 -9.30 17.94
C PRO A 64 -23.72 -9.02 18.97
N GLU A 65 -24.25 -10.09 19.57
CA GLU A 65 -25.33 -10.05 20.58
C GLU A 65 -24.91 -9.22 21.81
N ASP A 66 -23.60 -9.10 22.05
CA ASP A 66 -23.04 -8.41 23.20
C ASP A 66 -23.09 -6.88 23.04
N GLY A 67 -24.22 -6.30 23.47
CA GLY A 67 -24.31 -4.91 23.93
C GLY A 67 -25.10 -3.94 23.07
N VAL A 68 -25.83 -4.40 22.05
CA VAL A 68 -26.84 -3.61 21.34
C VAL A 68 -28.17 -4.35 21.42
N ASP A 69 -29.15 -3.77 22.12
CA ASP A 69 -30.53 -4.22 22.03
C ASP A 69 -31.07 -3.82 20.65
N ILE A 70 -31.07 -4.76 19.70
CA ILE A 70 -31.58 -4.56 18.35
C ILE A 70 -33.09 -4.30 18.31
N ASP A 71 -33.80 -4.70 19.36
CA ASP A 71 -35.24 -4.54 19.49
C ASP A 71 -35.64 -3.21 20.13
N ALA A 72 -34.67 -2.51 20.73
CA ALA A 72 -34.88 -1.16 21.24
C ALA A 72 -35.47 -0.25 20.12
N PRO A 73 -36.58 0.47 20.38
CA PRO A 73 -37.27 1.26 19.36
C PRO A 73 -36.36 2.26 18.65
N VAL A 74 -35.39 2.84 19.38
CA VAL A 74 -34.42 3.78 18.82
C VAL A 74 -33.46 3.10 17.84
N VAL A 75 -33.01 1.87 18.14
CA VAL A 75 -32.09 1.10 17.31
C VAL A 75 -32.80 0.61 16.05
N ARG A 76 -34.03 0.10 16.17
CA ARG A 76 -34.86 -0.28 15.01
C ARG A 76 -35.09 0.88 14.05
N ARG A 77 -35.47 2.06 14.57
CA ARG A 77 -35.64 3.28 13.76
C ARG A 77 -34.33 3.70 13.10
N LEU A 78 -33.23 3.65 13.84
CA LEU A 78 -31.91 3.99 13.31
C LEU A 78 -31.52 3.07 12.16
N ILE A 79 -31.71 1.75 12.30
CA ILE A 79 -31.40 0.78 11.24
C ILE A 79 -32.25 1.04 9.99
N ALA A 80 -33.56 1.26 10.16
CA ALA A 80 -34.45 1.55 9.06
C ALA A 80 -34.03 2.83 8.30
N LEU A 81 -33.75 3.90 9.04
CA LEU A 81 -33.28 5.16 8.46
C LEU A 81 -31.90 5.01 7.81
N ALA A 82 -31.01 4.24 8.42
CA ALA A 82 -29.68 4.00 7.87
C ALA A 82 -29.77 3.22 6.55
N GLY A 83 -30.70 2.26 6.44
CA GLY A 83 -30.99 1.55 5.20
C GLY A 83 -31.47 2.48 4.08
N LEU A 84 -32.26 3.51 4.40
CA LEU A 84 -32.69 4.53 3.43
C LEU A 84 -31.55 5.49 3.02
N LEU A 85 -30.57 5.69 3.89
CA LEU A 85 -29.43 6.57 3.62
C LEU A 85 -28.31 5.88 2.85
N VAL A 86 -28.15 4.56 2.95
CA VAL A 86 -27.10 3.85 2.19
C VAL A 86 -27.23 4.18 0.69
N ASP A 87 -26.11 4.47 0.04
CA ASP A 87 -25.98 5.00 -1.33
C ASP A 87 -26.49 6.41 -1.59
N PHE A 88 -27.15 7.05 -0.61
CA PHE A 88 -27.56 8.44 -0.78
C PHE A 88 -26.32 9.36 -0.89
N PRO A 89 -26.28 10.31 -1.85
CA PRO A 89 -25.19 11.27 -1.97
C PRO A 89 -25.03 12.13 -0.71
N ARG A 90 -23.82 12.19 -0.16
CA ARG A 90 -23.51 12.95 1.06
C ARG A 90 -22.87 14.29 0.76
N HIS A 91 -21.86 14.31 -0.10
CA HIS A 91 -21.14 15.52 -0.53
C HIS A 91 -20.23 15.21 -1.73
N LEU A 92 -19.78 16.26 -2.41
CA LEU A 92 -18.69 16.19 -3.39
C LEU A 92 -17.34 16.30 -2.69
N SER A 93 -16.41 15.45 -3.08
CA SER A 93 -14.99 15.53 -2.71
C SER A 93 -14.15 15.74 -3.97
N GLN A 94 -12.90 16.14 -3.80
CA GLN A 94 -11.92 16.18 -4.90
C GLN A 94 -11.47 14.75 -5.22
N HIS A 95 -11.40 14.41 -6.51
CA HIS A 95 -10.82 13.15 -6.95
C HIS A 95 -9.33 13.12 -6.62
N VAL A 96 -8.85 11.98 -6.11
CA VAL A 96 -7.46 11.78 -5.67
C VAL A 96 -6.39 11.83 -6.78
N GLY A 97 -6.79 12.05 -8.05
CA GLY A 97 -5.88 12.00 -9.19
C GLY A 97 -6.53 12.34 -10.53
N GLY A 98 -7.84 12.18 -10.65
CA GLY A 98 -8.59 12.45 -11.87
C GLY A 98 -8.53 13.90 -12.26
N PHE A 99 -7.99 14.14 -13.44
CA PHE A 99 -7.75 15.45 -14.00
C PHE A 99 -8.41 15.55 -15.37
N VAL A 100 -9.23 16.56 -15.58
CA VAL A 100 -9.87 16.83 -16.88
C VAL A 100 -9.08 17.89 -17.63
N ILE A 101 -8.96 17.73 -18.94
CA ILE A 101 -8.37 18.72 -19.85
C ILE A 101 -9.33 18.93 -21.01
N SER A 102 -9.70 20.18 -21.27
CA SER A 102 -10.59 20.59 -22.36
C SER A 102 -9.88 21.52 -23.35
N GLU A 103 -10.44 21.65 -24.56
CA GLU A 103 -9.94 22.58 -25.57
C GLU A 103 -10.32 24.03 -25.24
N GLY A 104 -11.59 24.25 -24.86
CA GLY A 104 -12.14 25.54 -24.41
C GLY A 104 -12.29 25.64 -22.89
N PRO A 105 -12.74 26.79 -22.36
CA PRO A 105 -12.91 27.00 -20.92
C PRO A 105 -13.89 26.01 -20.29
N LEU A 106 -13.49 25.35 -19.21
CA LEU A 106 -14.33 24.42 -18.46
C LEU A 106 -15.58 25.08 -17.89
N SER A 107 -15.52 26.38 -17.57
CA SER A 107 -16.65 27.15 -17.05
C SER A 107 -17.81 27.29 -18.03
N GLU A 108 -17.60 27.06 -19.32
CA GLU A 108 -18.67 27.03 -20.32
C GLU A 108 -19.43 25.70 -20.32
N LEU A 109 -18.85 24.66 -19.72
CA LEU A 109 -19.38 23.30 -19.67
C LEU A 109 -19.93 22.94 -18.29
N VAL A 110 -19.19 23.28 -17.23
CA VAL A 110 -19.49 22.87 -15.84
C VAL A 110 -19.03 23.95 -14.86
N PRO A 111 -19.75 24.17 -13.75
CA PRO A 111 -19.27 25.03 -12.68
C PRO A 111 -17.88 24.60 -12.18
N VAL A 112 -16.98 25.58 -12.05
CA VAL A 112 -15.61 25.39 -11.58
C VAL A 112 -15.45 26.06 -10.21
N GLU A 113 -14.93 25.31 -9.25
CA GLU A 113 -14.68 25.77 -7.89
C GLU A 113 -13.18 25.79 -7.58
N ASN A 114 -12.77 26.62 -6.62
CA ASN A 114 -11.42 26.53 -6.07
C ASN A 114 -11.32 25.31 -5.16
N ALA A 115 -10.30 24.49 -5.37
CA ALA A 115 -10.00 23.38 -4.47
C ALA A 115 -9.39 23.89 -3.16
N ALA A 116 -9.43 23.05 -2.12
CA ALA A 116 -8.89 23.36 -0.79
C ALA A 116 -7.39 23.74 -0.80
N MET A 117 -6.60 23.17 -1.72
CA MET A 117 -5.21 23.53 -1.89
C MET A 117 -5.07 24.76 -2.80
N PRO A 118 -4.28 25.78 -2.41
CA PRO A 118 -4.05 26.97 -3.22
C PRO A 118 -3.59 26.63 -4.65
N GLY A 119 -4.14 27.36 -5.62
CA GLY A 119 -3.77 27.22 -7.03
C GLY A 119 -4.27 25.93 -7.67
N ARG A 120 -5.40 25.39 -7.22
CA ARG A 120 -6.08 24.23 -7.84
C ARG A 120 -7.56 24.51 -8.02
N THR A 121 -8.14 23.95 -9.08
CA THR A 121 -9.57 24.02 -9.39
C THR A 121 -10.17 22.61 -9.42
N VAL A 122 -11.47 22.52 -9.15
CA VAL A 122 -12.25 21.28 -9.21
C VAL A 122 -13.56 21.55 -9.95
N ILE A 123 -14.01 20.60 -10.76
CA ILE A 123 -15.32 20.62 -11.42
C ILE A 123 -16.28 19.68 -10.69
N GLN A 124 -17.58 19.89 -10.86
CA GLN A 124 -18.61 19.13 -10.14
C GLN A 124 -18.89 17.73 -10.71
N TRP A 125 -18.41 17.43 -11.92
CA TRP A 125 -18.56 16.13 -12.56
C TRP A 125 -17.58 15.09 -12.05
N ASP A 126 -18.06 13.86 -11.91
CA ASP A 126 -17.26 12.72 -11.48
C ASP A 126 -16.66 11.93 -12.65
N LYS A 127 -16.09 10.76 -12.37
CA LYS A 127 -15.47 9.92 -13.40
C LYS A 127 -16.49 9.49 -14.48
N ASP A 128 -17.69 9.11 -14.07
CA ASP A 128 -18.67 8.51 -14.97
C ASP A 128 -19.31 9.60 -15.84
N ASP A 129 -19.57 10.78 -15.27
CA ASP A 129 -19.99 11.98 -16.03
C ASP A 129 -18.97 12.35 -17.13
N LEU A 130 -17.68 12.37 -16.79
CA LEU A 130 -16.62 12.69 -17.74
C LEU A 130 -16.49 11.65 -18.85
N GLU A 131 -16.73 10.38 -18.54
CA GLU A 131 -16.72 9.28 -19.49
C GLU A 131 -17.90 9.38 -20.47
N ASP A 132 -19.10 9.69 -19.96
CA ASP A 132 -20.31 9.89 -20.77
C ASP A 132 -20.16 11.08 -21.73
N LEU A 133 -19.54 12.17 -21.26
CA LEU A 133 -19.24 13.36 -22.07
C LEU A 133 -18.03 13.19 -22.99
N ARG A 134 -17.33 12.05 -22.91
CA ARG A 134 -16.12 11.72 -23.69
C ARG A 134 -15.03 12.77 -23.54
N LEU A 135 -14.91 13.36 -22.35
CA LEU A 135 -13.87 14.34 -22.04
C LEU A 135 -12.55 13.63 -21.74
N LEU A 136 -11.44 14.25 -22.12
CA LEU A 136 -10.12 13.73 -21.83
C LEU A 136 -9.87 13.78 -20.32
N LYS A 137 -9.75 12.60 -19.71
CA LYS A 137 -9.38 12.41 -18.32
C LYS A 137 -7.99 11.78 -18.22
N VAL A 138 -7.14 12.33 -17.36
CA VAL A 138 -5.84 11.77 -16.99
C VAL A 138 -5.78 11.58 -15.49
N ASP A 139 -5.40 10.39 -15.02
CA ASP A 139 -5.19 10.12 -13.59
C ASP A 139 -3.74 10.40 -13.18
N VAL A 140 -3.54 11.42 -12.33
CA VAL A 140 -2.25 11.79 -11.76
C VAL A 140 -2.15 11.22 -10.34
N LEU A 141 -1.68 9.98 -10.23
CA LEU A 141 -1.59 9.26 -8.97
C LEU A 141 -0.20 9.34 -8.34
N GLY A 142 -0.16 9.62 -7.03
CA GLY A 142 1.06 9.57 -6.24
C GLY A 142 1.30 8.18 -5.66
N LEU A 143 2.14 7.37 -6.31
CA LEU A 143 2.52 6.06 -5.78
C LEU A 143 3.71 6.16 -4.82
N GLY A 144 3.48 5.96 -3.53
CA GLY A 144 4.52 6.06 -2.49
C GLY A 144 5.74 5.18 -2.77
N MET A 145 5.53 3.99 -3.33
CA MET A 145 6.64 3.07 -3.65
C MET A 145 7.62 3.62 -4.68
N LEU A 146 7.17 4.35 -5.68
CA LEU A 146 8.07 5.00 -6.64
C LEU A 146 8.94 6.05 -5.93
N THR A 147 8.38 6.74 -4.93
CA THR A 147 9.15 7.67 -4.09
C THR A 147 10.20 6.94 -3.27
N ALA A 148 9.84 5.80 -2.67
CA ALA A 148 10.76 4.97 -1.89
C ALA A 148 11.89 4.40 -2.77
N ILE A 149 11.58 3.82 -3.93
CA ILE A 149 12.58 3.30 -4.87
C ILE A 149 13.54 4.40 -5.32
N ARG A 150 13.02 5.57 -5.74
CA ARG A 150 13.85 6.72 -6.13
C ARG A 150 14.78 7.17 -4.98
N LYS A 151 14.27 7.28 -3.76
CA LYS A 151 15.08 7.64 -2.59
C LYS A 151 16.12 6.57 -2.27
N CYS A 152 15.77 5.30 -2.44
CA CYS A 152 16.69 4.19 -2.24
C CYS A 152 17.85 4.24 -3.23
N PHE A 153 17.57 4.41 -4.53
CA PHE A 153 18.59 4.60 -5.55
C PHE A 153 19.51 5.78 -5.25
N ALA A 154 18.93 6.93 -4.84
CA ALA A 154 19.71 8.09 -4.44
C ALA A 154 20.62 7.82 -3.23
N LEU A 155 20.14 7.08 -2.22
CA LEU A 155 20.95 6.70 -1.05
C LEU A 155 22.07 5.72 -1.41
N VAL A 156 21.79 4.72 -2.24
CA VAL A 156 22.79 3.76 -2.74
C VAL A 156 23.87 4.49 -3.53
N GLN A 157 23.48 5.37 -4.45
CA GLN A 157 24.42 6.15 -5.26
C GLN A 157 25.25 7.10 -4.39
N ALA A 158 24.63 7.82 -3.46
CA ALA A 158 25.34 8.74 -2.57
C ALA A 158 26.37 8.03 -1.69
N PHE A 159 26.12 6.77 -1.32
CA PHE A 159 27.02 6.01 -0.45
C PHE A 159 28.12 5.26 -1.22
N HIS A 160 27.77 4.54 -2.29
CA HIS A 160 28.72 3.71 -3.05
C HIS A 160 29.41 4.45 -4.21
N GLY A 161 28.89 5.61 -4.62
CA GLY A 161 29.28 6.27 -5.85
C GLY A 161 28.75 5.55 -7.10
N GLY A 162 29.29 5.91 -8.28
CA GLY A 162 28.95 5.27 -9.55
C GLY A 162 27.78 5.92 -10.32
N PRO A 163 27.37 5.30 -11.44
CA PRO A 163 26.30 5.83 -12.28
C PRO A 163 24.95 5.84 -11.56
N PRO A 164 24.03 6.76 -11.90
CA PRO A 164 22.69 6.79 -11.32
C PRO A 164 21.96 5.47 -11.56
N LEU A 165 21.41 4.89 -10.49
CA LEU A 165 20.53 3.73 -10.59
C LEU A 165 19.13 4.17 -11.03
N ALA A 166 18.55 3.40 -11.93
CA ALA A 166 17.21 3.54 -12.45
C ALA A 166 16.53 2.15 -12.55
N LEU A 167 15.24 2.09 -12.87
CA LEU A 167 14.52 0.81 -12.92
C LEU A 167 15.15 -0.16 -13.93
N GLU A 168 15.59 0.36 -15.07
CA GLU A 168 16.27 -0.36 -16.14
C GLU A 168 17.68 -0.87 -15.77
N SER A 169 18.29 -0.32 -14.72
CA SER A 169 19.62 -0.74 -14.26
C SER A 169 19.58 -1.98 -13.36
N VAL A 170 18.40 -2.37 -12.88
CA VAL A 170 18.23 -3.54 -12.01
C VAL A 170 18.34 -4.81 -12.86
N PRO A 171 19.20 -5.78 -12.48
CA PRO A 171 19.30 -7.06 -13.17
C PRO A 171 17.95 -7.76 -13.27
N ARG A 172 17.66 -8.37 -14.42
CA ARG A 172 16.44 -9.15 -14.62
C ARG A 172 16.68 -10.61 -14.21
N GLU A 173 15.63 -11.26 -13.72
CA GLU A 173 15.59 -12.71 -13.47
C GLU A 173 16.66 -13.24 -12.50
N ASP A 174 17.10 -12.42 -11.53
CA ASP A 174 18.02 -12.87 -10.46
C ASP A 174 17.37 -13.95 -9.55
N PRO A 175 17.90 -15.19 -9.54
CA PRO A 175 17.36 -16.29 -8.73
C PRO A 175 17.32 -15.98 -7.24
N ALA A 176 18.31 -15.24 -6.70
CA ALA A 176 18.38 -14.97 -5.28
C ALA A 176 17.23 -14.06 -4.80
N VAL A 177 16.70 -13.21 -5.69
CA VAL A 177 15.52 -12.39 -5.41
C VAL A 177 14.28 -13.27 -5.29
N TYR A 178 14.11 -14.23 -6.20
CA TYR A 178 13.01 -15.19 -6.15
C TYR A 178 13.09 -16.11 -4.94
N ASP A 179 14.28 -16.57 -4.56
CA ASP A 179 14.49 -17.37 -3.34
C ASP A 179 14.01 -16.61 -2.09
N MET A 180 14.42 -15.34 -1.94
CA MET A 180 13.97 -14.48 -0.83
C MET A 180 12.44 -14.29 -0.83
N ILE A 181 11.85 -14.11 -2.02
CA ILE A 181 10.40 -13.99 -2.18
C ILE A 181 9.70 -15.31 -1.78
N CYS A 182 10.21 -16.47 -2.21
CA CYS A 182 9.66 -17.79 -1.86
C CYS A 182 9.70 -18.07 -0.35
N GLU A 183 10.73 -17.56 0.34
CA GLU A 183 10.82 -17.62 1.80
C GLU A 183 9.84 -16.67 2.53
N ALA A 184 8.99 -15.96 1.78
CA ALA A 184 8.08 -14.94 2.26
C ALA A 184 8.79 -13.79 3.00
N ASP A 185 10.04 -13.50 2.67
CA ASP A 185 10.81 -12.40 3.26
C ASP A 185 10.54 -11.08 2.53
N THR A 186 9.28 -10.63 2.58
CA THR A 186 8.76 -9.54 1.75
C THR A 186 8.22 -8.36 2.57
N ILE A 187 8.60 -8.19 3.84
CA ILE A 187 8.26 -6.97 4.60
C ILE A 187 8.81 -5.72 3.88
N GLY A 188 7.97 -4.71 3.63
CA GLY A 188 8.31 -3.53 2.80
C GLY A 188 8.23 -3.77 1.29
N VAL A 189 8.02 -5.03 0.91
CA VAL A 189 7.71 -5.62 -0.40
C VAL A 189 6.59 -4.96 -1.20
N PHE A 190 6.78 -4.27 -2.33
CA PHE A 190 5.59 -3.72 -3.00
C PHE A 190 4.60 -4.83 -3.41
N GLN A 191 3.32 -4.66 -3.08
CA GLN A 191 2.19 -5.58 -3.34
C GLN A 191 2.23 -6.95 -2.67
N ILE A 192 3.40 -7.54 -2.44
CA ILE A 192 3.55 -8.92 -1.92
C ILE A 192 3.91 -8.98 -0.42
N GLU A 193 3.68 -7.90 0.34
CA GLU A 193 4.03 -7.79 1.77
C GLU A 193 2.87 -8.09 2.74
N SER A 194 1.64 -8.26 2.23
CA SER A 194 0.48 -8.56 3.09
C SER A 194 0.53 -9.99 3.61
N ARG A 195 -0.11 -10.27 4.76
CA ARG A 195 -0.14 -11.64 5.33
C ARG A 195 -0.68 -12.69 4.35
N ALA A 196 -1.71 -12.35 3.56
CA ALA A 196 -2.28 -13.26 2.59
C ALA A 196 -1.28 -13.57 1.47
N GLN A 197 -0.59 -12.54 0.96
CA GLN A 197 0.47 -12.68 -0.03
C GLN A 197 1.65 -13.50 0.53
N MET A 198 2.17 -13.15 1.71
CA MET A 198 3.24 -13.88 2.37
C MET A 198 2.90 -15.35 2.64
N SER A 199 1.64 -15.70 2.87
CA SER A 199 1.21 -17.10 3.02
C SER A 199 1.12 -17.86 1.68
N MET A 200 0.97 -17.12 0.59
CA MET A 200 0.87 -17.66 -0.77
C MET A 200 2.24 -17.88 -1.39
N LEU A 201 3.20 -16.98 -1.16
CA LEU A 201 4.53 -17.02 -1.75
C LEU A 201 5.24 -18.39 -1.63
N PRO A 202 5.28 -19.08 -0.48
CA PRO A 202 5.93 -20.39 -0.38
C PRO A 202 5.18 -21.50 -1.14
N ARG A 203 3.88 -21.32 -1.38
CA ARG A 203 3.03 -22.28 -2.10
C ARG A 203 3.12 -22.08 -3.60
N LEU A 204 3.12 -20.82 -4.06
CA LEU A 204 3.27 -20.48 -5.47
C LEU A 204 4.72 -20.69 -5.93
N ALA A 205 5.70 -20.41 -5.05
CA ALA A 205 7.13 -20.50 -5.32
C ALA A 205 7.51 -19.85 -6.67
N PRO A 206 7.47 -18.51 -6.77
CA PRO A 206 7.85 -17.81 -8.00
C PRO A 206 9.28 -18.14 -8.42
N LYS A 207 9.51 -18.40 -9.71
CA LYS A 207 10.84 -18.68 -10.29
C LYS A 207 11.20 -17.74 -11.43
N ASP A 208 10.22 -17.06 -12.00
CA ASP A 208 10.40 -16.08 -13.07
C ASP A 208 9.51 -14.86 -12.85
N TYR A 209 9.69 -13.86 -13.71
CA TYR A 209 8.92 -12.61 -13.62
C TYR A 209 7.42 -12.83 -13.81
N TYR A 210 7.01 -13.75 -14.67
CA TYR A 210 5.60 -13.98 -14.95
C TYR A 210 4.87 -14.58 -13.74
N ASP A 211 5.56 -15.39 -12.94
CA ASP A 211 5.03 -15.87 -11.67
C ASP A 211 4.69 -14.75 -10.70
N LEU A 212 5.49 -13.68 -10.66
CA LEU A 212 5.18 -12.48 -9.88
C LEU A 212 3.96 -11.73 -10.43
N VAL A 213 3.78 -11.72 -11.76
CA VAL A 213 2.56 -11.18 -12.39
C VAL A 213 1.32 -11.92 -11.88
N VAL A 214 1.40 -13.25 -11.79
CA VAL A 214 0.33 -14.08 -11.24
C VAL A 214 0.14 -13.83 -9.75
N GLU A 215 1.20 -13.79 -8.94
CA GLU A 215 1.13 -13.56 -7.49
C GLU A 215 0.39 -12.24 -7.13
N VAL A 216 0.70 -11.16 -7.86
CA VAL A 216 0.05 -9.85 -7.70
C VAL A 216 -1.46 -9.91 -8.05
N ALA A 217 -1.87 -10.83 -8.91
CA ALA A 217 -3.25 -10.97 -9.36
C ALA A 217 -4.07 -11.97 -8.54
N ILE A 218 -3.46 -13.08 -8.11
CA ILE A 218 -4.17 -14.27 -7.63
C ILE A 218 -4.68 -14.16 -6.19
N VAL A 219 -3.98 -13.42 -5.31
CA VAL A 219 -4.36 -13.28 -3.89
C VAL A 219 -5.40 -12.18 -3.71
N ARG A 220 -6.63 -12.47 -4.15
CA ARG A 220 -7.79 -11.56 -4.11
C ARG A 220 -9.07 -12.32 -3.78
N PRO A 221 -10.10 -11.65 -3.23
CA PRO A 221 -11.33 -12.35 -2.87
C PRO A 221 -12.01 -13.05 -4.05
N GLY A 222 -11.93 -12.52 -5.28
CA GLY A 222 -12.57 -13.14 -6.46
C GLY A 222 -11.94 -14.45 -6.91
N PRO A 223 -10.63 -14.50 -7.20
CA PRO A 223 -9.95 -15.77 -7.47
C PRO A 223 -10.13 -16.81 -6.34
N ILE A 224 -10.23 -16.37 -5.08
CA ILE A 224 -10.51 -17.25 -3.94
C ILE A 224 -11.95 -17.76 -3.98
N GLN A 225 -12.94 -16.90 -4.25
CA GLN A 225 -14.36 -17.25 -4.35
C GLN A 225 -14.69 -18.06 -5.60
N GLY A 226 -13.98 -17.85 -6.70
CA GLY A 226 -14.12 -18.56 -7.97
C GLY A 226 -13.34 -19.87 -8.05
N ASP A 227 -12.81 -20.38 -6.92
CA ASP A 227 -11.99 -21.59 -6.81
C ASP A 227 -10.86 -21.68 -7.85
N MET A 228 -10.20 -20.56 -8.15
CA MET A 228 -9.14 -20.48 -9.17
C MET A 228 -7.76 -20.77 -8.57
N VAL A 229 -7.58 -20.42 -7.29
CA VAL A 229 -6.29 -20.51 -6.59
C VAL A 229 -5.81 -21.95 -6.45
N HIS A 230 -6.69 -22.85 -5.99
CA HIS A 230 -6.31 -24.23 -5.71
C HIS A 230 -5.96 -25.02 -6.98
N PRO A 231 -6.76 -24.99 -8.07
CA PRO A 231 -6.40 -25.64 -9.32
C PRO A 231 -5.09 -25.12 -9.91
N TYR A 232 -4.86 -23.81 -9.89
CA TYR A 232 -3.61 -23.23 -10.38
C TYR A 232 -2.40 -23.79 -9.64
N LEU A 233 -2.44 -23.80 -8.30
CA LEU A 233 -1.33 -24.31 -7.47
C LEU A 233 -1.09 -25.82 -7.65
N ARG A 234 -2.15 -26.64 -7.71
CA ARG A 234 -2.00 -28.09 -7.91
C ARG A 234 -1.38 -28.42 -9.27
N ARG A 235 -1.82 -27.74 -10.32
CA ARG A 235 -1.30 -27.92 -11.67
C ARG A 235 0.14 -27.47 -11.80
N ARG A 236 0.45 -26.30 -11.25
CA ARG A 236 1.80 -25.75 -11.20
C ARG A 236 2.77 -26.66 -10.43
N SER A 237 2.34 -27.24 -9.32
CA SER A 237 3.16 -28.18 -8.52
C SER A 237 3.19 -29.61 -9.08
N GLY A 238 2.53 -29.88 -10.21
CA GLY A 238 2.47 -31.21 -10.82
C GLY A 238 1.58 -32.22 -10.08
N GLN A 239 0.78 -31.78 -9.11
CA GLN A 239 -0.17 -32.62 -8.37
C GLN A 239 -1.42 -32.94 -9.19
N GLU A 240 -1.73 -32.12 -10.20
CA GLU A 240 -2.85 -32.29 -11.12
C GLU A 240 -2.34 -32.12 -12.57
N PRO A 241 -2.62 -33.05 -13.50
CA PRO A 241 -2.22 -32.88 -14.89
C PRO A 241 -2.99 -31.74 -15.54
N VAL A 242 -2.31 -30.93 -16.34
CA VAL A 242 -2.95 -29.86 -17.11
C VAL A 242 -3.61 -30.44 -18.35
N SER A 243 -4.92 -30.26 -18.47
CA SER A 243 -5.69 -30.66 -19.65
C SER A 243 -6.35 -29.45 -20.28
N TYR A 244 -6.32 -29.40 -21.61
CA TYR A 244 -6.97 -28.36 -22.40
C TYR A 244 -7.98 -29.04 -23.34
N PRO A 245 -9.22 -28.53 -23.45
CA PRO A 245 -10.19 -29.12 -24.35
C PRO A 245 -9.75 -29.06 -25.82
N ARG A 246 -9.03 -27.99 -26.20
CA ARG A 246 -8.51 -27.76 -27.56
C ARG A 246 -7.24 -26.89 -27.57
N GLU A 247 -6.54 -26.88 -28.69
CA GLU A 247 -5.28 -26.13 -28.88
C GLU A 247 -5.50 -24.60 -28.83
N GLU A 248 -6.65 -24.09 -29.26
CA GLU A 248 -6.97 -22.66 -29.19
C GLU A 248 -7.09 -22.18 -27.75
N VAL A 249 -7.69 -22.99 -26.87
CA VAL A 249 -7.79 -22.70 -25.44
C VAL A 249 -6.43 -22.78 -24.77
N LYS A 250 -5.61 -23.76 -25.17
CA LYS A 250 -4.23 -23.88 -24.70
C LYS A 250 -3.43 -22.61 -25.01
N ARG A 251 -3.48 -22.07 -26.22
CA ARG A 251 -2.77 -20.82 -26.57
C ARG A 251 -3.07 -19.64 -25.63
N VAL A 252 -4.27 -19.58 -25.06
CA VAL A 252 -4.71 -18.51 -24.14
C VAL A 252 -4.30 -18.80 -22.69
N LEU A 253 -4.44 -20.05 -22.25
CA LEU A 253 -4.33 -20.43 -20.82
C LEU A 253 -3.05 -21.19 -20.47
N ASP A 254 -2.14 -21.44 -21.42
CA ASP A 254 -0.94 -22.24 -21.19
C ASP A 254 -0.06 -21.65 -20.09
N ARG A 255 0.15 -20.34 -20.16
CA ARG A 255 0.92 -19.55 -19.19
C ARG A 255 0.32 -19.59 -17.77
N THR A 256 -0.96 -19.93 -17.63
CA THR A 256 -1.66 -20.01 -16.35
C THR A 256 -2.22 -21.41 -16.07
N TYR A 257 -1.61 -22.44 -16.67
CA TYR A 257 -1.93 -23.85 -16.45
C TYR A 257 -3.44 -24.17 -16.60
N GLY A 258 -4.09 -23.59 -17.60
CA GLY A 258 -5.51 -23.86 -17.88
C GLY A 258 -6.49 -23.17 -16.93
N VAL A 259 -6.03 -22.20 -16.13
CA VAL A 259 -6.89 -21.40 -15.24
C VAL A 259 -6.91 -19.95 -15.72
N PRO A 260 -8.07 -19.35 -16.03
CA PRO A 260 -8.12 -17.93 -16.36
C PRO A 260 -7.86 -17.12 -15.08
N ILE A 261 -6.80 -16.29 -15.08
CA ILE A 261 -6.43 -15.42 -13.94
C ILE A 261 -6.62 -13.94 -14.29
N PHE A 262 -6.56 -13.58 -15.58
CA PHE A 262 -6.63 -12.19 -16.04
C PHE A 262 -7.89 -11.87 -16.85
N GLN A 263 -8.29 -10.59 -16.87
CA GLN A 263 -9.43 -10.12 -17.67
C GLN A 263 -9.21 -10.38 -19.17
N GLU A 264 -8.00 -10.17 -19.64
CA GLU A 264 -7.60 -10.35 -21.05
C GLU A 264 -7.73 -11.83 -21.47
N GLN A 265 -7.40 -12.77 -20.57
CA GLN A 265 -7.59 -14.20 -20.84
C GLN A 265 -9.06 -14.57 -20.96
N VAL A 266 -9.93 -13.99 -20.12
CA VAL A 266 -11.39 -14.18 -20.23
C VAL A 266 -11.91 -13.67 -21.56
N MET A 267 -11.49 -12.46 -21.98
CA MET A 267 -11.88 -11.90 -23.26
C MET A 267 -11.41 -12.77 -24.43
N GLN A 268 -10.14 -13.19 -24.41
CA GLN A 268 -9.59 -14.08 -25.43
C GLN A 268 -10.31 -15.42 -25.47
N LEU A 269 -10.64 -16.00 -24.30
CA LEU A 269 -11.39 -17.24 -24.20
C LEU A 269 -12.79 -17.10 -24.81
N ALA A 270 -13.51 -16.01 -24.55
CA ALA A 270 -14.81 -15.75 -25.16
C ALA A 270 -14.69 -15.61 -26.70
N MET A 271 -13.61 -15.02 -27.20
CA MET A 271 -13.36 -14.93 -28.64
C MET A 271 -13.07 -16.29 -29.27
N VAL A 272 -12.13 -17.07 -28.72
CA VAL A 272 -11.69 -18.33 -29.32
C VAL A 272 -12.66 -19.49 -29.09
N ALA A 273 -13.31 -19.54 -27.92
CA ALA A 273 -14.19 -20.66 -27.55
C ALA A 273 -15.66 -20.39 -27.90
N ALA A 274 -16.14 -19.13 -27.84
CA ALA A 274 -17.53 -18.79 -28.09
C ALA A 274 -17.77 -17.92 -29.34
N GLY A 275 -16.71 -17.57 -30.10
CA GLY A 275 -16.83 -16.80 -31.34
C GLY A 275 -17.20 -15.33 -31.14
N PHE A 276 -16.89 -14.74 -29.98
CA PHE A 276 -17.12 -13.30 -29.74
C PHE A 276 -16.23 -12.45 -30.65
N THR A 277 -16.76 -11.33 -31.14
CA THR A 277 -15.93 -10.30 -31.75
C THR A 277 -15.14 -9.53 -30.67
N PRO A 278 -14.03 -8.83 -31.01
CA PRO A 278 -13.29 -8.04 -30.04
C PRO A 278 -14.16 -6.99 -29.31
N GLY A 279 -15.09 -6.36 -30.03
CA GLY A 279 -16.02 -5.39 -29.44
C GLY A 279 -17.00 -6.03 -28.45
N GLU A 280 -17.47 -7.24 -28.73
CA GLU A 280 -18.36 -7.98 -27.83
C GLU A 280 -17.62 -8.50 -26.59
N ALA A 281 -16.37 -8.93 -26.74
CA ALA A 281 -15.53 -9.34 -25.61
C ALA A 281 -15.28 -8.16 -24.65
N ASP A 282 -15.07 -6.95 -25.16
CA ASP A 282 -14.93 -5.76 -24.33
C ASP A 282 -16.27 -5.30 -23.72
N GLN A 283 -17.40 -5.48 -24.41
CA GLN A 283 -18.72 -5.31 -23.81
C GLN A 283 -18.97 -6.30 -22.66
N LEU A 284 -18.59 -7.57 -22.83
CA LEU A 284 -18.62 -8.57 -21.77
C LEU A 284 -17.78 -8.12 -20.56
N ARG A 285 -16.53 -7.68 -20.78
CA ARG A 285 -15.66 -7.15 -19.72
C ARG A 285 -16.30 -5.97 -18.97
N ARG A 286 -16.91 -5.03 -19.69
CA ARG A 286 -17.61 -3.88 -19.07
C ARG A 286 -18.84 -4.32 -18.28
N ALA A 287 -19.63 -5.26 -18.82
CA ALA A 287 -20.81 -5.80 -18.16
C ALA A 287 -20.44 -6.52 -16.86
N MET A 288 -19.31 -7.25 -16.84
CA MET A 288 -18.77 -7.88 -15.64
C MET A 288 -18.51 -6.85 -14.54
N ALA A 289 -17.86 -5.72 -14.85
CA ALA A 289 -17.57 -4.68 -13.85
C ALA A 289 -18.81 -3.93 -13.31
N ALA A 290 -19.92 -3.94 -14.06
CA ALA A 290 -21.16 -3.24 -13.71
C ALA A 290 -22.25 -4.15 -13.11
N TRP A 291 -22.02 -5.47 -13.09
CA TRP A 291 -23.06 -6.47 -12.83
C TRP A 291 -23.81 -6.23 -11.53
N LYS A 292 -23.10 -6.01 -10.41
CA LYS A 292 -23.72 -5.84 -9.10
C LYS A 292 -24.65 -4.62 -8.99
N ARG A 293 -24.42 -3.59 -9.82
CA ARG A 293 -25.20 -2.34 -9.79
C ARG A 293 -26.39 -2.35 -10.76
N ARG A 294 -26.31 -3.05 -11.88
CA ARG A 294 -27.26 -2.86 -13.01
C ARG A 294 -27.82 -4.16 -13.62
N GLY A 295 -27.34 -5.34 -13.24
CA GLY A 295 -27.72 -6.59 -13.91
C GLY A 295 -27.19 -6.68 -15.36
N GLY A 296 -27.78 -7.54 -16.20
CA GLY A 296 -27.51 -7.58 -17.65
C GLY A 296 -26.53 -8.65 -18.16
N MET A 297 -26.10 -9.58 -17.31
CA MET A 297 -25.17 -10.66 -17.69
C MET A 297 -25.82 -11.80 -18.49
N GLU A 298 -27.13 -11.99 -18.32
CA GLU A 298 -27.89 -13.13 -18.91
C GLU A 298 -27.76 -13.22 -20.43
N ARG A 299 -27.73 -12.07 -21.12
CA ARG A 299 -27.52 -12.02 -22.58
C ARG A 299 -26.16 -12.59 -22.98
N PHE A 300 -25.11 -12.22 -22.25
CA PHE A 300 -23.75 -12.66 -22.55
C PHE A 300 -23.53 -14.11 -22.14
N GLU A 301 -24.13 -14.54 -21.03
CA GLU A 301 -24.11 -15.93 -20.58
C GLU A 301 -24.69 -16.86 -21.64
N LYS A 302 -25.90 -16.56 -22.12
CA LYS A 302 -26.55 -17.35 -23.16
C LYS A 302 -25.68 -17.43 -24.41
N LYS A 303 -25.18 -16.28 -24.89
CA LYS A 303 -24.32 -16.23 -26.07
C LYS A 303 -23.00 -17.00 -25.88
N LEU A 304 -22.39 -16.93 -24.69
CA LEU A 304 -21.15 -17.64 -24.39
C LEU A 304 -21.35 -19.15 -24.42
N VAL A 305 -22.39 -19.64 -23.73
CA VAL A 305 -22.71 -21.08 -23.67
C VAL A 305 -23.14 -21.62 -25.03
N ASP A 306 -24.02 -20.91 -25.74
CA ASP A 306 -24.48 -21.29 -27.08
C ASP A 306 -23.31 -21.30 -28.07
N GLY A 307 -22.41 -20.30 -28.00
CA GLY A 307 -21.21 -20.22 -28.83
C GLY A 307 -20.22 -21.35 -28.57
N MET A 308 -19.95 -21.66 -27.30
CA MET A 308 -19.10 -22.79 -26.92
C MET A 308 -19.70 -24.13 -27.36
N ARG A 309 -21.00 -24.31 -27.22
CA ARG A 309 -21.69 -25.51 -27.69
C ARG A 309 -21.61 -25.65 -29.21
N ALA A 310 -21.84 -24.56 -29.96
CA ALA A 310 -21.74 -24.55 -31.42
C ALA A 310 -20.32 -24.88 -31.90
N ASN A 311 -19.31 -24.47 -31.13
CA ASN A 311 -17.92 -24.81 -31.41
C ASN A 311 -17.53 -26.22 -30.94
N GLY A 312 -18.42 -26.98 -30.31
CA GLY A 312 -18.18 -28.37 -29.90
C GLY A 312 -17.41 -28.53 -28.59
N TYR A 313 -17.63 -27.62 -27.63
CA TYR A 313 -17.21 -27.79 -26.24
C TYR A 313 -18.34 -28.40 -25.40
N GLU A 314 -17.96 -29.21 -24.41
CA GLU A 314 -18.90 -29.79 -23.44
C GLU A 314 -19.62 -28.71 -22.63
N GLU A 315 -20.90 -28.93 -22.33
CA GLU A 315 -21.72 -27.97 -21.59
C GLU A 315 -21.16 -27.69 -20.19
N GLU A 316 -20.60 -28.72 -19.53
CA GLU A 316 -19.92 -28.54 -18.24
C GLU A 316 -18.72 -27.59 -18.34
N PHE A 317 -17.96 -27.64 -19.43
CA PHE A 317 -16.83 -26.74 -19.62
C PHE A 317 -17.32 -25.30 -19.79
N ALA A 318 -18.36 -25.10 -20.60
CA ALA A 318 -18.97 -23.78 -20.80
C ALA A 318 -19.52 -23.19 -19.49
N ARG A 319 -20.19 -24.01 -18.67
CA ARG A 319 -20.68 -23.61 -17.34
C ARG A 319 -19.54 -23.26 -16.38
N ARG A 320 -18.48 -24.07 -16.32
CA ARG A 320 -17.29 -23.76 -15.50
C ARG A 320 -16.64 -22.45 -15.91
N VAL A 321 -16.48 -22.21 -17.21
CA VAL A 321 -15.93 -20.94 -17.71
C VAL A 321 -16.86 -19.78 -17.33
N MET A 322 -18.18 -19.96 -17.46
CA MET A 322 -19.13 -18.93 -17.02
C MET A 322 -19.01 -18.61 -15.53
N ASP A 323 -18.95 -19.63 -14.66
CA ASP A 323 -18.82 -19.42 -13.21
C ASP A 323 -17.49 -18.76 -12.85
N GLN A 324 -16.41 -19.09 -13.56
CA GLN A 324 -15.15 -18.39 -13.45
C GLN A 324 -15.32 -16.92 -13.83
N ILE A 325 -15.86 -16.62 -15.01
CA ILE A 325 -16.16 -15.26 -15.48
C ILE A 325 -17.03 -14.50 -14.49
N ARG A 326 -18.00 -15.17 -13.85
CA ARG A 326 -18.81 -14.56 -12.81
C ARG A 326 -17.95 -14.14 -11.61
N GLY A 327 -17.04 -14.99 -11.15
CA GLY A 327 -16.06 -14.65 -10.10
C GLY A 327 -15.12 -13.50 -10.47
N PHE A 328 -14.88 -13.26 -11.77
CA PHE A 328 -14.10 -12.12 -12.27
C PHE A 328 -14.83 -10.77 -12.17
N SER A 329 -16.16 -10.75 -12.09
CA SER A 329 -16.93 -9.50 -12.06
C SER A 329 -16.56 -8.58 -10.89
N ASP A 330 -16.26 -9.18 -9.74
CA ASP A 330 -15.93 -8.44 -8.52
C ASP A 330 -14.41 -8.13 -8.40
N TYR A 331 -13.51 -8.91 -9.03
CA TYR A 331 -12.06 -8.83 -8.76
C TYR A 331 -11.12 -9.13 -9.92
N GLY A 332 -11.63 -9.22 -11.15
CA GLY A 332 -10.81 -9.47 -12.33
C GLY A 332 -9.70 -8.43 -12.45
N PHE A 333 -8.48 -8.89 -12.69
CA PHE A 333 -7.32 -7.99 -12.75
C PHE A 333 -6.72 -7.96 -14.16
N PRO A 334 -6.44 -6.77 -14.71
CA PRO A 334 -5.76 -6.67 -16.01
C PRO A 334 -4.33 -7.20 -15.93
N GLU A 335 -3.95 -8.08 -16.87
CA GLU A 335 -2.60 -8.65 -16.98
C GLU A 335 -1.55 -7.56 -17.15
N ALA A 336 -1.81 -6.56 -18.01
CA ALA A 336 -0.86 -5.46 -18.24
C ALA A 336 -0.60 -4.64 -16.97
N HIS A 337 -1.63 -4.46 -16.14
CA HIS A 337 -1.50 -3.75 -14.87
C HIS A 337 -0.76 -4.60 -13.83
N ALA A 338 -1.04 -5.90 -13.79
CA ALA A 338 -0.30 -6.86 -12.97
C ALA A 338 1.19 -6.90 -13.31
N ALA A 339 1.52 -6.92 -14.61
CA ALA A 339 2.91 -6.88 -15.07
C ALA A 339 3.62 -5.62 -14.59
N SER A 340 2.99 -4.46 -14.78
CA SER A 340 3.55 -3.18 -14.34
C SER A 340 3.82 -3.14 -12.82
N PHE A 341 2.94 -3.76 -12.01
CA PHE A 341 3.11 -3.83 -10.57
C PHE A 341 4.14 -4.87 -10.14
N ALA A 342 4.20 -6.02 -10.82
CA ALA A 342 5.20 -7.05 -10.59
C ALA A 342 6.62 -6.53 -10.81
N LEU A 343 6.83 -5.61 -11.75
CA LEU A 343 8.13 -4.95 -11.93
C LEU A 343 8.55 -4.18 -10.67
N LEU A 344 7.63 -3.42 -10.07
CA LEU A 344 7.93 -2.68 -8.84
C LEU A 344 8.12 -3.62 -7.64
N ALA A 345 7.35 -4.71 -7.57
CA ALA A 345 7.53 -5.76 -6.58
C ALA A 345 8.96 -6.34 -6.69
N TYR A 346 9.36 -6.76 -7.88
CA TYR A 346 10.68 -7.30 -8.16
C TYR A 346 11.81 -6.32 -7.81
N VAL A 347 11.74 -5.07 -8.30
CA VAL A 347 12.76 -4.05 -8.00
C VAL A 347 12.85 -3.78 -6.50
N SER A 348 11.73 -3.74 -5.80
CA SER A 348 11.75 -3.54 -4.35
C SER A 348 12.31 -4.73 -3.58
N ALA A 349 12.06 -5.96 -4.04
CA ALA A 349 12.67 -7.16 -3.49
C ALA A 349 14.19 -7.19 -3.74
N TRP A 350 14.63 -6.82 -4.95
CA TRP A 350 16.05 -6.69 -5.26
C TRP A 350 16.75 -5.66 -4.35
N LEU A 351 16.12 -4.49 -4.16
CA LEU A 351 16.64 -3.47 -3.24
C LEU A 351 16.68 -3.95 -1.79
N LYS A 352 15.65 -4.66 -1.33
CA LYS A 352 15.63 -5.27 0.00
C LYS A 352 16.78 -6.26 0.17
N LEU A 353 17.00 -7.15 -0.80
CA LEU A 353 18.03 -8.17 -0.73
C LEU A 353 19.44 -7.59 -0.72
N TYR A 354 19.76 -6.73 -1.70
CA TYR A 354 21.14 -6.26 -1.93
C TYR A 354 21.49 -4.98 -1.17
N HIS A 355 20.49 -4.13 -0.89
CA HIS A 355 20.67 -2.84 -0.22
C HIS A 355 19.69 -2.63 0.95
N PRO A 356 19.59 -3.57 1.92
CA PRO A 356 18.57 -3.54 2.97
C PRO A 356 18.60 -2.26 3.81
N ALA A 357 19.79 -1.69 4.06
CA ALA A 357 19.94 -0.43 4.77
C ALA A 357 19.33 0.75 4.00
N ALA A 358 19.66 0.86 2.70
CA ALA A 358 19.13 1.92 1.84
C ALA A 358 17.62 1.78 1.65
N PHE A 359 17.15 0.55 1.44
CA PHE A 359 15.75 0.22 1.26
C PHE A 359 14.92 0.63 2.47
N THR A 360 15.36 0.22 3.67
CA THR A 360 14.69 0.56 4.92
C THR A 360 14.69 2.07 5.17
N ALA A 361 15.83 2.75 4.98
CA ALA A 361 15.91 4.20 5.14
C ALA A 361 14.96 4.92 4.16
N ALA A 362 14.87 4.46 2.91
CA ALA A 362 14.00 5.04 1.92
C ALA A 362 12.50 4.83 2.22
N LEU A 363 12.11 3.66 2.74
CA LEU A 363 10.76 3.40 3.22
C LEU A 363 10.39 4.30 4.40
N LEU A 364 11.28 4.44 5.38
CA LEU A 364 11.08 5.32 6.54
C LEU A 364 10.89 6.78 6.12
N ASN A 365 11.75 7.25 5.21
CA ASN A 365 11.70 8.60 4.66
C ASN A 365 10.48 8.87 3.78
N SER A 366 9.73 7.84 3.38
CA SER A 366 8.56 7.95 2.48
C SER A 366 7.23 7.76 3.20
N GLN A 367 7.24 7.62 4.52
CA GLN A 367 6.02 7.53 5.33
C GLN A 367 5.19 8.82 5.27
N PRO A 368 3.85 8.73 5.36
CA PRO A 368 3.05 7.52 5.60
C PRO A 368 2.84 6.67 4.32
N MET A 369 3.23 5.40 4.33
CA MET A 369 2.97 4.42 3.27
C MET A 369 3.24 2.99 3.73
N GLY A 370 2.84 1.99 2.93
CA GLY A 370 3.10 0.58 3.21
C GLY A 370 2.25 0.01 4.35
N PHE A 371 2.39 -1.29 4.61
CA PHE A 371 1.58 -2.01 5.61
C PHE A 371 2.18 -2.00 7.01
N TYR A 372 3.50 -1.82 7.12
CA TYR A 372 4.24 -2.00 8.37
C TYR A 372 4.63 -0.68 9.02
N ALA A 373 4.51 -0.63 10.34
CA ALA A 373 4.95 0.52 11.11
C ALA A 373 6.48 0.64 11.08
N PRO A 374 7.04 1.86 11.25
CA PRO A 374 8.50 2.09 11.27
C PRO A 374 9.30 1.13 12.16
N GLY A 375 8.78 0.79 13.34
CA GLY A 375 9.45 -0.14 14.26
C GLY A 375 9.52 -1.58 13.76
N GLN A 376 8.58 -2.02 12.90
CA GLN A 376 8.63 -3.34 12.27
C GLN A 376 9.66 -3.35 11.14
N LEU A 377 9.71 -2.30 10.32
CA LEU A 377 10.72 -2.14 9.26
C LEU A 377 12.14 -2.13 9.83
N LEU A 378 12.36 -1.44 10.95
CA LEU A 378 13.66 -1.44 11.63
C LEU A 378 14.04 -2.81 12.18
N ARG A 379 13.09 -3.56 12.74
CA ARG A 379 13.36 -4.93 13.19
C ARG A 379 13.75 -5.83 12.03
N ASP A 380 13.00 -5.78 10.93
CA ASP A 380 13.28 -6.52 9.70
C ASP A 380 14.70 -6.22 9.18
N ALA A 381 15.07 -4.93 9.09
CA ALA A 381 16.42 -4.53 8.68
C ALA A 381 17.51 -5.09 9.59
N ARG A 382 17.30 -5.09 10.90
CA ARG A 382 18.24 -5.67 11.87
C ARG A 382 18.36 -7.19 11.68
N ASP A 383 17.25 -7.87 11.41
CA ASP A 383 17.22 -9.30 11.15
C ASP A 383 17.94 -9.66 9.83
N HIS A 384 18.05 -8.70 8.90
CA HIS A 384 18.89 -8.72 7.70
C HIS A 384 20.34 -8.24 7.93
N GLY A 385 20.79 -8.12 9.18
CA GLY A 385 22.17 -7.78 9.52
C GLY A 385 22.53 -6.30 9.36
N VAL A 386 21.56 -5.41 9.16
CA VAL A 386 21.80 -3.97 9.08
C VAL A 386 22.12 -3.43 10.48
N LEU A 387 23.24 -2.70 10.59
CA LEU A 387 23.58 -1.96 11.80
C LEU A 387 22.72 -0.69 11.88
N LEU A 388 21.87 -0.61 12.90
CA LEU A 388 21.02 0.55 13.15
C LEU A 388 21.71 1.51 14.12
N LEU A 389 21.87 2.76 13.71
CA LEU A 389 22.41 3.82 14.55
C LEU A 389 21.26 4.75 14.99
N PRO A 390 21.13 5.01 16.30
CA PRO A 390 20.05 5.85 16.82
C PRO A 390 20.19 7.29 16.33
N VAL A 391 19.17 8.12 16.57
CA VAL A 391 19.28 9.56 16.33
C VAL A 391 20.44 10.11 17.18
N ASP A 392 21.32 10.92 16.60
CA ASP A 392 22.42 11.60 17.28
C ASP A 392 22.51 13.03 16.76
N VAL A 393 22.47 14.01 17.66
CA VAL A 393 22.46 15.44 17.29
C VAL A 393 23.70 15.86 16.48
N ARG A 394 24.79 15.11 16.58
CA ARG A 394 26.05 15.39 15.88
C ARG A 394 26.10 14.83 14.46
N PHE A 395 25.27 13.84 14.14
CA PHE A 395 25.38 13.10 12.87
C PHE A 395 24.06 13.00 12.09
N SER A 396 22.93 12.77 12.77
CA SER A 396 21.62 12.60 12.13
C SER A 396 21.22 13.80 11.27
N ASP A 397 20.65 13.51 10.11
CA ASP A 397 19.96 14.52 9.29
C ASP A 397 18.45 14.56 9.60
N ALA A 398 17.71 15.37 8.85
CA ALA A 398 16.25 15.47 8.99
C ALA A 398 15.57 14.10 8.77
N GLY A 399 16.00 13.35 7.75
CA GLY A 399 15.56 11.98 7.48
C GLY A 399 16.65 10.96 7.75
N CYS A 400 16.32 9.67 7.59
CA CYS A 400 17.25 8.57 7.68
C CYS A 400 18.31 8.61 6.58
N THR A 401 19.57 8.34 6.94
CA THR A 401 20.74 8.37 6.03
C THR A 401 21.58 7.10 6.18
N LEU A 402 22.57 6.96 5.31
CA LEU A 402 23.54 5.86 5.34
C LEU A 402 24.91 6.40 5.79
N GLU A 403 25.57 5.68 6.68
CA GLU A 403 26.90 6.00 7.19
C GLU A 403 27.82 4.78 7.09
N PRO A 404 29.14 4.96 6.96
CA PRO A 404 30.08 3.86 7.12
C PRO A 404 29.92 3.22 8.49
N ARG A 405 30.12 1.89 8.56
CA ARG A 405 30.09 1.21 9.85
C ARG A 405 31.17 1.78 10.78
N PRO A 406 30.83 2.15 12.03
CA PRO A 406 31.81 2.64 12.97
C PRO A 406 32.93 1.62 13.25
N PRO A 407 34.18 2.08 13.48
CA PRO A 407 35.26 1.22 13.95
C PRO A 407 34.85 0.47 15.23
N GLY A 408 35.15 -0.83 15.30
CA GLY A 408 34.79 -1.69 16.45
C GLY A 408 33.38 -2.28 16.40
N MET A 409 32.55 -1.93 15.41
CA MET A 409 31.26 -2.57 15.13
C MET A 409 31.30 -3.36 13.81
N ALA A 410 32.40 -4.08 13.60
CA ALA A 410 32.55 -4.97 12.45
C ALA A 410 31.51 -6.10 12.51
N PRO A 411 30.95 -6.53 11.38
CA PRO A 411 30.06 -7.69 11.34
C PRO A 411 30.81 -8.94 11.81
N THR A 412 30.09 -9.85 12.47
CA THR A 412 30.67 -11.14 12.86
C THR A 412 30.84 -12.04 11.63
N GLU A 413 31.73 -13.03 11.71
CA GLU A 413 31.86 -14.01 10.61
C GLU A 413 30.55 -14.78 10.36
N GLU A 414 29.76 -15.01 11.41
CA GLU A 414 28.44 -15.64 11.31
C GLU A 414 27.48 -14.79 10.47
N GLU A 415 27.42 -13.48 10.73
CA GLU A 415 26.59 -12.55 9.95
C GLU A 415 27.01 -12.47 8.49
N LEU A 416 28.31 -12.57 8.22
CA LEU A 416 28.87 -12.55 6.86
C LEU A 416 28.60 -13.84 6.07
N ARG A 417 28.47 -14.98 6.75
CA ARG A 417 28.13 -16.28 6.14
C ARG A 417 26.62 -16.51 6.05
N HIS A 418 25.82 -15.88 6.89
CA HIS A 418 24.37 -16.08 6.92
C HIS A 418 23.70 -15.51 5.64
N PRO A 419 22.92 -16.30 4.89
CA PRO A 419 22.39 -15.91 3.58
C PRO A 419 21.56 -14.63 3.62
N ARG A 420 20.68 -14.49 4.63
CA ARG A 420 19.85 -13.28 4.82
C ARG A 420 20.59 -12.05 5.35
N LYS A 421 21.69 -12.24 6.09
CA LYS A 421 22.37 -11.12 6.77
C LYS A 421 23.56 -10.59 6.00
N ARG A 422 24.16 -11.38 5.10
CA ARG A 422 25.42 -11.05 4.44
C ARG A 422 25.44 -9.68 3.76
N HIS A 423 24.35 -9.28 3.11
CA HIS A 423 24.27 -8.00 2.39
C HIS A 423 24.16 -6.82 3.37
N GLY A 424 23.31 -6.92 4.40
CA GLY A 424 23.23 -5.89 5.44
C GLY A 424 24.50 -5.80 6.29
N ALA A 425 25.13 -6.95 6.58
CA ALA A 425 26.37 -7.07 7.32
C ALA A 425 27.56 -6.42 6.60
N ARG A 426 27.67 -6.61 5.28
CA ARG A 426 28.71 -5.96 4.44
C ARG A 426 28.37 -4.51 4.08
N GLY A 427 27.10 -4.14 4.17
CA GLY A 427 26.59 -2.84 3.78
C GLY A 427 26.80 -1.73 4.83
N PRO A 428 26.35 -0.50 4.49
CA PRO A 428 26.39 0.64 5.40
C PRO A 428 25.55 0.43 6.64
N ALA A 429 25.82 1.24 7.66
CA ALA A 429 24.93 1.43 8.80
C ALA A 429 23.79 2.39 8.43
N LEU A 430 22.60 2.15 8.97
CA LEU A 430 21.43 3.02 8.81
C LEU A 430 21.37 3.99 9.99
N ARG A 431 21.49 5.29 9.73
CA ARG A 431 21.30 6.35 10.72
C ARG A 431 19.85 6.80 10.75
N LEU A 432 19.24 6.80 11.94
CA LEU A 432 17.91 7.37 12.13
C LEU A 432 17.93 8.90 12.03
N GLY A 433 16.94 9.46 11.33
CA GLY A 433 16.73 10.90 11.19
C GLY A 433 15.93 11.52 12.33
N PHE A 434 15.98 12.85 12.42
CA PHE A 434 15.20 13.62 13.39
C PHE A 434 13.69 13.48 13.22
N ASP A 435 13.21 13.19 12.00
CA ASP A 435 11.80 12.93 11.71
C ASP A 435 11.24 11.69 12.43
N ARG A 436 12.10 10.85 13.01
CA ARG A 436 11.72 9.70 13.85
C ARG A 436 11.57 10.07 15.33
N VAL A 437 11.97 11.27 15.73
CA VAL A 437 11.82 11.74 17.12
C VAL A 437 10.41 12.25 17.33
N ARG A 438 9.64 11.54 18.15
CA ARG A 438 8.27 11.94 18.50
C ARG A 438 8.28 13.28 19.23
N GLY A 439 7.52 14.25 18.74
CA GLY A 439 7.37 15.57 19.36
C GLY A 439 8.38 16.62 18.88
N LEU A 440 9.39 16.23 18.09
CA LEU A 440 10.35 17.19 17.52
C LEU A 440 9.77 17.81 16.24
N SER A 441 9.76 19.14 16.18
CA SER A 441 9.27 19.85 14.99
C SER A 441 10.28 19.83 13.84
N ALA A 442 9.80 19.89 12.59
CA ALA A 442 10.67 20.00 11.42
C ALA A 442 11.53 21.28 11.44
N ALA A 443 10.99 22.37 12.00
CA ALA A 443 11.72 23.62 12.21
C ALA A 443 12.88 23.45 13.20
N ALA A 444 12.64 22.77 14.33
CA ALA A 444 13.69 22.46 15.31
C ALA A 444 14.78 21.57 14.69
N ALA A 445 14.40 20.52 13.95
CA ALA A 445 15.36 19.70 13.22
C ALA A 445 16.21 20.53 12.23
N GLY A 446 15.58 21.42 11.46
CA GLY A 446 16.27 22.34 10.56
C GLY A 446 17.24 23.29 11.29
N ALA A 447 16.84 23.83 12.45
CA ALA A 447 17.67 24.70 13.27
C ALA A 447 18.90 23.98 13.84
N ILE A 448 18.75 22.72 14.27
CA ILE A 448 19.88 21.88 14.71
C ILE A 448 20.88 21.69 13.58
N LEU A 449 20.40 21.37 12.37
CA LEU A 449 21.27 21.18 11.21
C LEU A 449 21.99 22.47 10.83
N ALA A 450 21.31 23.62 10.87
CA ALA A 450 21.90 24.93 10.61
C ALA A 450 22.97 25.29 11.65
N ALA A 451 22.68 25.09 12.94
CA ALA A 451 23.62 25.35 14.02
C ALA A 451 24.84 24.42 13.92
N ARG A 452 24.64 23.13 13.63
CA ARG A 452 25.72 22.13 13.49
C ARG A 452 26.72 22.49 12.39
N ARG A 453 26.26 23.08 11.27
CA ARG A 453 27.13 23.52 10.16
C ARG A 453 28.10 24.64 10.58
N GLN A 454 27.77 25.42 11.60
CA GLN A 454 28.65 26.49 12.08
C GLN A 454 29.81 25.93 12.92
N ALA A 455 29.52 24.98 13.81
CA ALA A 455 30.50 24.28 14.64
C ALA A 455 29.87 23.05 15.33
N PRO A 456 30.66 22.04 15.73
CA PRO A 456 30.18 20.95 16.58
C PRO A 456 29.56 21.46 17.89
N PHE A 457 28.62 20.70 18.45
CA PHE A 457 28.01 21.04 19.74
C PHE A 457 28.90 20.61 20.90
N ALA A 458 29.15 21.52 21.85
CA ALA A 458 29.98 21.24 23.02
C ALA A 458 29.19 20.59 24.19
N SER A 459 27.90 20.88 24.29
CA SER A 459 27.03 20.34 25.34
C SER A 459 25.55 20.44 24.98
N ALA A 460 24.68 19.80 25.76
CA ALA A 460 23.23 19.94 25.60
C ALA A 460 22.76 21.40 25.78
N ARG A 461 23.42 22.19 26.63
CA ARG A 461 23.12 23.62 26.80
C ARG A 461 23.50 24.43 25.55
N ASP A 462 24.67 24.16 25.00
CA ASP A 462 25.16 24.79 23.75
C ASP A 462 24.22 24.50 22.58
N LEU A 463 23.79 23.22 22.44
CA LEU A 463 22.76 22.80 21.49
C LEU A 463 21.48 23.62 21.63
N GLY A 464 20.91 23.68 22.85
CA GLY A 464 19.66 24.39 23.09
C GLY A 464 19.73 25.88 22.78
N GLN A 465 20.84 26.54 23.14
CA GLN A 465 21.03 27.97 22.90
C GLN A 465 21.27 28.29 21.43
N ARG A 466 22.18 27.58 20.75
CA ARG A 466 22.55 27.88 19.36
C ARG A 466 21.46 27.50 18.35
N ALA A 467 20.75 26.41 18.59
CA ALA A 467 19.64 25.99 17.73
C ALA A 467 18.30 26.62 18.14
N GLY A 468 18.26 27.46 19.18
CA GLY A 468 17.03 28.13 19.62
C GLY A 468 15.92 27.17 20.03
N LEU A 469 16.29 26.02 20.62
CA LEU A 469 15.34 24.94 20.89
C LEU A 469 14.47 25.25 22.11
N THR A 470 13.19 24.90 22.00
CA THR A 470 12.29 25.01 23.16
C THR A 470 12.61 23.92 24.18
N ARG A 471 12.09 24.07 25.40
CA ARG A 471 12.15 23.02 26.42
C ARG A 471 11.54 21.71 25.91
N HIS A 472 10.44 21.79 25.17
CA HIS A 472 9.78 20.62 24.60
C HIS A 472 10.67 19.87 23.60
N ASP A 473 11.34 20.60 22.70
CA ASP A 473 12.27 19.99 21.73
C ASP A 473 13.44 19.31 22.45
N MET A 474 13.97 19.94 23.50
CA MET A 474 15.05 19.38 24.31
C MET A 474 14.63 18.10 25.04
N GLU A 475 13.42 18.07 25.61
CA GLU A 475 12.84 16.89 26.25
C GLU A 475 12.60 15.76 25.25
N ALA A 476 12.11 16.07 24.04
CA ALA A 476 11.91 15.10 22.96
C ALA A 476 13.23 14.45 22.51
N LEU A 477 14.29 15.26 22.34
CA LEU A 477 15.63 14.77 22.00
C LEU A 477 16.24 13.90 23.10
N ALA A 478 16.07 14.29 24.37
CA ALA A 478 16.53 13.51 25.51
C ALA A 478 15.79 12.17 25.62
N ALA A 479 14.46 12.17 25.45
CA ALA A 479 13.64 10.95 25.47
C ALA A 479 14.02 9.98 24.32
N ALA A 480 14.45 10.50 23.17
CA ALA A 480 14.98 9.69 22.07
C ALA A 480 16.44 9.26 22.26
N GLY A 481 17.12 9.70 23.34
CA GLY A 481 18.53 9.41 23.60
C GLY A 481 19.50 10.13 22.66
N ALA A 482 19.05 11.15 21.92
CA ALA A 482 19.84 11.81 20.88
C ALA A 482 21.00 12.66 21.42
N GLN A 483 21.00 12.95 22.73
CA GLN A 483 22.00 13.78 23.42
C GLN A 483 23.04 12.95 24.19
N ARG A 484 22.93 11.61 24.20
CA ARG A 484 23.69 10.70 25.08
C ARG A 484 25.20 10.91 25.04
N VAL A 485 25.76 11.29 23.89
CA VAL A 485 27.22 11.51 23.78
C VAL A 485 27.65 12.89 24.25
N LEU A 486 26.77 13.90 24.17
CA LEU A 486 27.01 15.21 24.79
C LEU A 486 26.92 15.14 26.32
N GLU A 487 26.10 14.24 26.85
CA GLU A 487 25.99 13.97 28.28
C GLU A 487 27.22 13.24 28.83
N ARG A 488 27.73 12.24 28.09
CA ARG A 488 28.96 11.53 28.45
C ARG A 488 30.21 12.41 28.42
N ALA A 489 30.25 13.45 27.58
CA ALA A 489 31.36 14.40 27.54
C ALA A 489 31.47 15.29 28.81
N ARG A 490 30.42 15.36 29.64
CA ARG A 490 30.46 16.05 30.95
C ARG A 490 31.02 15.19 32.08
N THR A 491 30.88 13.88 31.99
CA THR A 491 31.47 12.94 32.94
C THR A 491 32.84 12.51 32.43
N ARG A 492 33.92 13.06 33.01
CA ARG A 492 35.25 12.41 32.94
C ARG A 492 35.09 10.90 33.24
N PRO A 493 35.92 10.03 32.63
CA PRO A 493 35.72 8.59 32.70
C PRO A 493 35.86 8.13 34.14
N PHE A 494 34.75 7.72 34.74
CA PHE A 494 34.76 6.95 35.97
C PHE A 494 34.31 5.55 35.57
N TRP A 495 35.26 4.62 35.59
CA TRP A 495 35.16 3.18 35.36
C TRP A 495 35.37 2.66 33.93
N GLU A 496 36.65 2.37 33.64
CA GLU A 496 37.01 1.02 33.21
C GLU A 496 36.51 0.02 34.26
N GLY A 497 35.73 -0.99 33.85
CA GLY A 497 35.22 -2.03 34.74
C GLY A 497 33.78 -2.43 34.42
N GLY A 498 33.60 -3.63 33.87
CA GLY A 498 32.36 -4.11 33.28
C GLY A 498 31.18 -4.31 34.24
N GLY A 499 29.96 -4.32 33.66
CA GLY A 499 28.73 -4.75 34.31
C GLY A 499 27.48 -4.13 33.69
N PRO A 500 26.37 -4.89 33.53
CA PRO A 500 25.17 -4.42 32.85
C PRO A 500 24.44 -3.33 33.65
N CYS A 501 23.89 -2.37 32.90
CA CYS A 501 23.14 -1.22 33.40
C CYS A 501 21.89 -1.66 34.21
N PRO A 502 21.66 -1.16 35.44
CA PRO A 502 20.44 -1.46 36.18
C PRO A 502 19.25 -0.65 35.66
N PRO A 503 18.01 -1.15 35.78
CA PRO A 503 16.83 -0.43 35.33
C PRO A 503 16.54 0.81 36.19
N LEU A 504 16.07 1.87 35.53
CA LEU A 504 15.64 3.13 36.12
C LEU A 504 14.61 2.91 37.25
N ARG A 505 14.92 3.37 38.47
CA ARG A 505 13.99 3.37 39.60
C ARG A 505 12.77 4.23 39.28
N ARG A 506 11.57 3.68 39.52
CA ARG A 506 10.30 4.42 39.59
C ARG A 506 10.36 5.46 40.72
N ALA A 507 9.71 6.59 40.50
CA ALA A 507 9.47 7.61 41.53
C ALA A 507 8.70 7.03 42.73
N PRO A 508 8.95 7.48 43.97
CA PRO A 508 8.23 6.96 45.13
C PRO A 508 6.79 7.49 45.17
N ASP A 509 5.85 6.56 45.34
CA ASP A 509 4.46 6.85 45.67
C ASP A 509 4.38 7.59 47.01
N ARG A 510 3.78 8.78 46.99
CA ARG A 510 3.36 9.46 48.22
C ARG A 510 2.10 8.78 48.73
N VAL A 511 2.27 7.97 49.76
CA VAL A 511 1.19 7.55 50.68
C VAL A 511 0.60 8.82 51.31
N ARG A 512 -0.70 9.02 51.16
CA ARG A 512 -1.51 9.87 52.05
C ARG A 512 -2.28 8.92 52.96
N GLU A 513 -1.90 8.91 54.23
CA GLU A 513 -2.79 8.55 55.33
C GLU A 513 -3.66 9.78 55.65
N GLY A 514 -4.95 9.56 55.89
CA GLY A 514 -5.98 10.57 56.17
C GLY A 514 -7.26 10.29 55.41
#